data_AF-A0A937LNZ7-F1
#
_entry.id   AF-A0A937LNZ7-F1
#
_cell.length_a   1.000
_cell.length_b   1.000
_cell.length_c   1.000
_cell.angle_alpha   90.00
_cell.angle_beta   90.00
_cell.angle_gamma   90.00
#
_symmetry.space_group_name_H-M   'P 1'
#
loop_
_entity.id
_entity.type
_entity.pdbx_description
1 polymer ?
#
loop_
_entity_poly.entity_id
_entity_poly.type
_entity_poly.pdbx_seq_one_letter_code
_entity_poly.pdbx_strand_id
1 'polypeptide(L)'
;MRILFNVVFLIFFYYIKPSLATESNANIICSNDSKSNLLEFSFKNNNNHFYDYAFKKIKNKFIEIGSIVGQKSNSFILFEDKYAFLGVDFAWHLDKNTMRLKPVLLSEGTIELKKLPEELSCINKK
;
A
#
# COMPACT_ATOMS: atom_id res chain seq x y z
N MET A 1 52.57 -15.73 -4.17
CA MET A 1 51.40 -15.20 -3.44
C MET A 1 50.43 -14.40 -4.31
N ARG A 2 50.89 -13.47 -5.17
CA ARG A 2 50.03 -12.59 -5.97
C ARG A 2 49.09 -13.33 -6.95
N ILE A 3 49.55 -14.40 -7.58
CA ILE A 3 48.75 -15.21 -8.53
C ILE A 3 47.67 -16.02 -7.79
N LEU A 4 47.99 -16.60 -6.64
CA LEU A 4 47.04 -17.37 -5.83
C LEU A 4 45.87 -16.50 -5.36
N PHE A 5 46.16 -15.25 -4.98
CA PHE A 5 45.15 -14.28 -4.57
C PHE A 5 44.20 -13.91 -5.72
N ASN A 6 44.73 -13.73 -6.94
CA ASN A 6 43.90 -13.44 -8.12
C ASN A 6 42.98 -14.61 -8.49
N VAL A 7 43.45 -15.85 -8.34
CA VAL A 7 42.62 -17.04 -8.61
C VAL A 7 41.50 -17.16 -7.59
N VAL A 8 41.79 -16.97 -6.30
CA VAL A 8 40.77 -16.96 -5.23
C VAL A 8 39.74 -15.84 -5.45
N PHE A 9 40.20 -14.65 -5.87
CA PHE A 9 39.32 -13.52 -6.18
C PHE A 9 38.36 -13.84 -7.34
N LEU A 10 38.85 -14.42 -8.43
CA LEU A 10 37.99 -14.79 -9.57
C LEU A 10 36.98 -15.88 -9.22
N ILE A 11 37.37 -16.85 -8.40
CA ILE A 11 36.46 -17.89 -7.91
C ILE A 11 35.37 -17.27 -7.03
N PHE A 12 35.71 -16.30 -6.18
CA PHE A 12 34.73 -15.59 -5.34
C PHE A 12 33.65 -14.91 -6.19
N PHE A 13 34.01 -14.14 -7.23
CA PHE A 13 33.03 -13.50 -8.12
C PHE A 13 32.20 -14.50 -8.94
N TYR A 14 32.75 -15.67 -9.28
CA TYR A 14 32.00 -16.72 -9.98
C TYR A 14 30.84 -17.28 -9.14
N TYR A 15 30.97 -17.29 -7.81
CA TYR A 15 29.91 -17.77 -6.91
C TYR A 15 28.91 -16.70 -6.48
N ILE A 16 29.12 -15.42 -6.80
CA ILE A 16 28.16 -14.35 -6.50
C ILE A 16 27.03 -14.43 -7.52
N LYS A 17 25.90 -15.01 -7.14
CA LYS A 17 24.65 -14.86 -7.89
C LYS A 17 24.05 -13.48 -7.60
N PRO A 18 23.59 -12.73 -8.61
CA PRO A 18 22.86 -11.50 -8.36
C PRO A 18 21.55 -11.81 -7.61
N SER A 19 21.30 -11.09 -6.52
CA SER A 19 20.01 -11.14 -5.85
C SER A 19 18.98 -10.37 -6.67
N LEU A 20 17.97 -11.05 -7.21
CA LEU A 20 16.76 -10.37 -7.67
C LEU A 20 15.89 -10.08 -6.45
N ALA A 21 15.76 -8.81 -6.08
CA ALA A 21 14.71 -8.37 -5.17
C ALA A 21 13.43 -8.19 -5.99
N THR A 22 12.41 -9.01 -5.73
CA THR A 22 11.07 -8.76 -6.25
C THR A 22 10.36 -7.79 -5.32
N GLU A 23 9.93 -6.65 -5.84
CA GLU A 23 9.09 -5.71 -5.09
C GLU A 23 7.74 -6.37 -4.81
N SER A 24 7.43 -6.63 -3.55
CA SER A 24 6.13 -7.16 -3.15
C SER A 24 5.10 -6.04 -3.12
N ASN A 25 3.90 -6.30 -3.65
CA ASN A 25 2.77 -5.39 -3.47
C ASN A 25 2.53 -5.23 -1.96
N ALA A 26 2.45 -3.98 -1.49
CA ALA A 26 2.16 -3.73 -0.09
C ALA A 26 0.70 -4.07 0.18
N ASN A 27 0.46 -5.01 1.09
CA ASN A 27 -0.86 -5.40 1.52
C ASN A 27 -1.07 -4.98 2.96
N ILE A 28 -2.23 -4.39 3.26
CA ILE A 28 -2.61 -4.02 4.61
C ILE A 28 -3.97 -4.59 4.96
N ILE A 29 -4.17 -4.90 6.23
CA ILE A 29 -5.46 -5.24 6.82
C ILE A 29 -5.77 -4.18 7.86
N CYS A 30 -6.94 -3.57 7.75
CA CYS A 30 -7.41 -2.54 8.65
C CYS A 30 -8.69 -2.98 9.33
N SER A 31 -8.79 -2.72 10.62
CA SER A 31 -10.00 -2.97 11.38
C SER A 31 -10.26 -1.94 12.46
N ASN A 32 -11.51 -1.86 12.89
CA ASN A 32 -11.86 -1.13 14.10
C ASN A 32 -11.43 -1.91 15.36
N ASP A 33 -11.56 -1.28 16.53
CA ASP A 33 -11.09 -1.86 17.79
C ASP A 33 -11.80 -3.18 18.14
N SER A 34 -13.07 -3.32 17.75
CA SER A 34 -13.85 -4.56 17.92
C SER A 34 -13.56 -5.64 16.88
N LYS A 35 -12.73 -5.35 15.86
CA LYS A 35 -12.47 -6.20 14.69
C LYS A 35 -13.71 -6.62 13.89
N SER A 36 -14.84 -5.93 14.06
CA SER A 36 -16.08 -6.23 13.34
C SER A 36 -16.03 -5.78 11.88
N ASN A 37 -15.32 -4.67 11.62
CA ASN A 37 -15.13 -4.14 10.28
C ASN A 37 -13.71 -4.47 9.83
N LEU A 38 -13.56 -5.32 8.81
CA LEU A 38 -12.25 -5.72 8.28
C LEU A 38 -12.15 -5.32 6.81
N LEU A 39 -11.19 -4.45 6.50
CA LEU A 39 -10.87 -4.01 5.16
C LEU A 39 -9.47 -4.47 4.80
N GLU A 40 -9.31 -5.15 3.66
CA GLU A 40 -7.99 -5.48 3.13
C GLU A 40 -7.71 -4.63 1.90
N PHE A 41 -6.54 -3.99 1.88
CA PHE A 41 -6.07 -3.19 0.75
C PHE A 41 -4.75 -3.73 0.22
N SER A 42 -4.52 -3.53 -1.07
CA SER A 42 -3.28 -3.83 -1.76
C SER A 42 -2.87 -2.63 -2.61
N PHE A 43 -1.59 -2.32 -2.65
CA PHE A 43 -1.03 -1.24 -3.43
C PHE A 43 -0.09 -1.81 -4.49
N LYS A 44 -0.32 -1.44 -5.74
CA LYS A 44 0.49 -1.87 -6.87
C LYS A 44 1.29 -0.70 -7.43
N ASN A 45 2.55 -0.97 -7.73
CA ASN A 45 3.43 -0.12 -8.48
C ASN A 45 3.47 -0.62 -9.93
N ASN A 46 3.33 0.27 -10.92
CA ASN A 46 3.58 -0.11 -12.31
C ASN A 46 5.03 0.14 -12.75
N ASN A 47 5.75 1.18 -12.26
CA ASN A 47 7.07 1.55 -12.81
C ASN A 47 8.04 2.36 -11.90
N ASN A 48 7.72 2.76 -10.66
CA ASN A 48 8.53 3.69 -9.83
C ASN A 48 8.57 3.30 -8.33
N HIS A 49 9.34 3.97 -7.46
CA HIS A 49 9.31 3.72 -6.00
C HIS A 49 7.97 4.06 -5.29
N PHE A 50 6.93 4.37 -6.06
CA PHE A 50 5.67 4.94 -5.63
C PHE A 50 4.52 4.09 -6.16
N TYR A 51 3.46 3.97 -5.38
CA TYR A 51 2.28 3.23 -5.80
C TYR A 51 1.41 4.09 -6.71
N ASP A 52 0.80 3.47 -7.72
CA ASP A 52 -0.07 4.16 -8.67
C ASP A 52 -1.55 3.95 -8.36
N TYR A 53 -1.90 2.72 -7.94
CA TYR A 53 -3.29 2.31 -7.72
C TYR A 53 -3.49 1.57 -6.40
N ALA A 54 -4.63 1.81 -5.78
CA ALA A 54 -5.12 1.08 -4.63
C ALA A 54 -6.18 0.04 -5.04
N PHE A 55 -6.10 -1.12 -4.42
CA PHE A 55 -7.04 -2.23 -4.58
C PHE A 55 -7.64 -2.59 -3.24
N LYS A 56 -8.91 -3.01 -3.23
CA LYS A 56 -9.63 -3.47 -2.03
C LYS A 56 -10.13 -4.88 -2.26
N LYS A 57 -10.06 -5.71 -1.22
CA LYS A 57 -10.60 -7.07 -1.26
C LYS A 57 -12.10 -7.06 -1.06
N ILE A 58 -12.84 -7.53 -2.05
CA ILE A 58 -14.30 -7.68 -2.03
C ILE A 58 -14.61 -9.10 -2.52
N LYS A 59 -15.39 -9.87 -1.75
CA LYS A 59 -15.73 -11.28 -2.09
C LYS A 59 -14.50 -12.12 -2.49
N ASN A 60 -13.42 -11.97 -1.74
CA ASN A 60 -12.14 -12.68 -1.93
C ASN A 60 -11.35 -12.33 -3.22
N LYS A 61 -11.71 -11.24 -3.91
CA LYS A 61 -10.95 -10.72 -5.07
C LYS A 61 -10.53 -9.29 -4.81
N PHE A 62 -9.32 -8.92 -5.26
CA PHE A 62 -8.88 -7.53 -5.23
C PHE A 62 -9.44 -6.78 -6.45
N ILE A 63 -10.11 -5.67 -6.19
CA ILE A 63 -10.70 -4.80 -7.20
C ILE A 63 -10.05 -3.43 -7.05
N GLU A 64 -9.68 -2.80 -8.16
CA GLU A 64 -9.10 -1.46 -8.18
C GLU A 64 -10.13 -0.42 -7.73
N ILE A 65 -9.84 0.28 -6.63
CA ILE A 65 -10.76 1.22 -5.99
C ILE A 65 -10.46 2.69 -6.32
N GLY A 66 -9.28 2.98 -6.85
CA GLY A 66 -8.90 4.33 -7.23
C GLY A 66 -7.39 4.53 -7.29
N SER A 67 -7.00 5.76 -7.60
CA SER A 67 -5.61 6.15 -7.73
C SER A 67 -5.01 6.59 -6.39
N ILE A 68 -3.68 6.53 -6.30
CA ILE A 68 -2.95 7.18 -5.21
C ILE A 68 -2.84 8.67 -5.53
N VAL A 69 -3.52 9.51 -4.76
CA VAL A 69 -3.57 10.98 -5.00
C VAL A 69 -2.55 11.75 -4.18
N GLY A 70 -1.91 11.09 -3.20
CA GLY A 70 -0.79 11.68 -2.47
C GLY A 70 0.01 10.61 -1.75
N GLN A 71 1.33 10.71 -1.72
CA GLN A 71 2.16 9.80 -0.94
C GLN A 71 3.50 10.44 -0.61
N LYS A 72 4.02 10.05 0.55
CA LYS A 72 5.40 10.33 0.93
C LYS A 72 6.02 9.05 1.45
N SER A 73 7.21 8.73 0.91
CA SER A 73 7.93 7.51 1.30
C SER A 73 8.08 7.46 2.82
N ASN A 74 7.82 6.27 3.39
CA ASN A 74 7.83 5.99 4.84
C ASN A 74 6.98 6.90 5.74
N SER A 75 6.05 7.69 5.19
CA SER A 75 5.24 8.63 5.97
C SER A 75 3.76 8.40 5.79
N PHE A 76 3.22 8.51 4.57
CA PHE A 76 1.78 8.30 4.35
C PHE A 76 1.45 7.86 2.92
N ILE A 77 0.23 7.36 2.75
CA ILE A 77 -0.42 7.14 1.46
C ILE A 77 -1.85 7.70 1.56
N LEU A 78 -2.23 8.54 0.62
CA LEU A 78 -3.57 9.06 0.41
C LEU A 78 -4.11 8.48 -0.90
N PHE A 79 -5.22 7.75 -0.85
CA PHE A 79 -5.74 7.01 -2.00
C PHE A 79 -7.25 7.01 -2.04
N GLU A 80 -7.81 7.03 -3.25
CA GLU A 80 -9.25 7.07 -3.47
C GLU A 80 -9.92 5.70 -3.20
N ASP A 81 -11.17 5.73 -2.75
CA ASP A 81 -12.05 4.56 -2.68
C ASP A 81 -13.42 4.89 -3.28
N LYS A 82 -13.51 4.79 -4.61
CA LYS A 82 -14.72 5.11 -5.41
C LYS A 82 -15.94 4.25 -5.08
N TYR A 83 -15.74 3.17 -4.32
CA TYR A 83 -16.81 2.25 -3.91
C TYR A 83 -17.20 2.39 -2.45
N ALA A 84 -16.53 3.24 -1.67
CA ALA A 84 -16.94 3.49 -0.29
C ALA A 84 -18.28 4.24 -0.23
N PHE A 85 -18.44 5.28 -1.05
CA PHE A 85 -19.62 6.13 -1.09
C PHE A 85 -19.90 6.60 -2.52
N LEU A 86 -21.03 6.17 -3.10
CA LEU A 86 -21.40 6.57 -4.46
C LEU A 86 -21.73 8.06 -4.52
N GLY A 87 -21.16 8.77 -5.50
CA GLY A 87 -21.41 10.20 -5.72
C GLY A 87 -20.62 11.14 -4.79
N VAL A 88 -19.60 10.61 -4.11
CA VAL A 88 -18.73 11.35 -3.19
C VAL A 88 -17.27 11.06 -3.55
N ASP A 89 -16.46 12.11 -3.68
CA ASP A 89 -15.01 11.96 -3.84
C ASP A 89 -14.39 11.66 -2.47
N PHE A 90 -14.20 10.37 -2.20
CA PHE A 90 -13.72 9.86 -0.92
C PHE A 90 -12.35 9.20 -1.05
N ALA A 91 -11.51 9.45 -0.05
CA ALA A 91 -10.18 8.88 0.06
C ALA A 91 -9.87 8.36 1.46
N TRP A 92 -8.88 7.49 1.54
CA TRP A 92 -8.27 7.05 2.77
C TRP A 92 -6.87 7.64 2.91
N HIS A 93 -6.56 8.15 4.10
CA HIS A 93 -5.22 8.57 4.50
C HIS A 93 -4.63 7.54 5.46
N LEU A 94 -3.70 6.73 4.96
CA LEU A 94 -2.89 5.81 5.76
C LEU A 94 -1.64 6.53 6.26
N ASP A 95 -1.53 6.71 7.57
CA ASP A 95 -0.27 7.07 8.22
C ASP A 95 0.59 5.81 8.41
N LYS A 96 1.76 5.76 7.76
CA LYS A 96 2.67 4.61 7.81
C LYS A 96 3.42 4.49 9.14
N ASN A 97 3.51 5.56 9.93
CA ASN A 97 4.17 5.54 11.22
C ASN A 97 3.27 4.96 12.30
N THR A 98 2.00 5.38 12.32
CA THR A 98 1.03 4.94 13.32
C THR A 98 0.15 3.78 12.85
N MET A 99 0.20 3.46 11.55
CA MET A 99 -0.67 2.49 10.88
C MET A 99 -2.16 2.79 11.10
N ARG A 100 -2.53 4.07 11.17
CA ARG A 100 -3.91 4.53 11.25
C ARG A 100 -4.45 4.90 9.88
N LEU A 101 -5.64 4.42 9.55
CA LEU A 101 -6.36 4.73 8.32
C LEU A 101 -7.51 5.68 8.61
N LYS A 102 -7.35 6.92 8.19
CA LYS A 102 -8.31 7.99 8.41
C LYS A 102 -9.14 8.23 7.14
N PRO A 103 -10.46 8.40 7.25
CA PRO A 103 -11.26 8.85 6.13
C PRO A 103 -10.97 10.31 5.80
N VAL A 104 -10.95 10.61 4.50
CA VAL A 104 -10.78 11.97 3.98
C VAL A 104 -11.82 12.21 2.91
N LEU A 105 -12.53 13.32 3.01
CA LEU A 105 -13.40 13.81 1.95
C LEU A 105 -12.56 14.72 1.05
N LEU A 106 -12.45 14.37 -0.24
CA LEU A 106 -11.71 15.18 -1.21
C LEU A 106 -12.56 16.33 -1.74
N SER A 107 -13.86 16.08 -1.91
CA SER A 107 -14.86 17.09 -2.28
C SER A 107 -16.25 16.68 -1.76
N GLU A 108 -17.10 17.66 -1.49
CA GLU A 108 -18.54 17.43 -1.35
C GLU A 108 -19.10 17.22 -2.76
N GLY A 109 -19.36 15.96 -3.12
CA GLY A 109 -19.97 15.61 -4.40
C GLY A 109 -21.46 15.97 -4.45
N THR A 110 -22.21 15.31 -5.32
CA THR A 110 -23.66 15.57 -5.50
C THR A 110 -24.50 15.18 -4.28
N ILE A 111 -23.92 14.47 -3.32
CA ILE A 111 -24.60 13.93 -2.13
C ILE A 111 -23.80 14.29 -0.89
N GLU A 112 -24.46 14.90 0.09
CA GLU A 112 -23.86 15.15 1.40
C GLU A 112 -23.76 13.86 2.23
N LEU A 113 -22.55 13.54 2.66
CA LEU A 113 -22.29 12.43 3.59
C LEU A 113 -22.66 12.85 5.01
N LYS A 114 -23.75 12.27 5.55
CA LYS A 114 -24.19 12.57 6.92
C LYS A 114 -23.14 12.25 7.99
N LYS A 115 -22.31 11.24 7.77
CA LYS A 115 -21.27 10.81 8.71
C LYS A 115 -20.13 10.09 7.99
N LEU A 116 -18.91 10.53 8.23
CA LEU A 116 -17.71 9.83 7.80
C LEU A 116 -17.53 8.52 8.58
N PRO A 117 -16.90 7.48 8.00
CA PRO A 117 -16.62 6.26 8.72
C PRO A 117 -15.64 6.53 9.88
N GLU A 118 -15.47 5.56 10.76
CA GLU A 118 -14.48 5.67 11.83
C GLU A 118 -13.05 5.46 11.32
N GLU A 119 -12.07 5.95 12.08
CA GLU A 119 -10.66 5.64 11.85
C GLU A 119 -10.39 4.16 12.16
N LEU A 120 -9.59 3.51 11.32
CA LEU A 120 -9.23 2.09 11.48
C LEU A 120 -7.76 1.93 11.86
N SER A 121 -7.47 0.87 12.61
CA SER A 121 -6.11 0.42 12.92
C SER A 121 -5.66 -0.63 11.91
N CYS A 122 -4.48 -0.48 11.34
CA CYS A 122 -3.97 -1.33 10.28
C CYS A 122 -2.72 -2.11 10.68
N ILE A 123 -2.50 -3.22 9.98
CA ILE A 123 -1.27 -4.00 10.04
C ILE A 123 -0.81 -4.36 8.63
N ASN A 124 0.50 -4.47 8.44
CA ASN A 124 1.05 -5.00 7.20
C ASN A 124 0.80 -6.50 7.13
N LYS A 125 0.22 -6.94 6.01
CA LYS A 125 0.02 -8.35 5.70
C LYS A 125 1.27 -8.84 4.99
N LYS A 126 2.03 -9.70 5.66
CA LYS A 126 3.20 -10.40 5.09
C LYS A 126 2.77 -11.39 4.01
#